data_AF-A0A1D9MBY1-F1
#
_entry.id   AF-A0A1D9MBY1-F1
#
_cell.length_a   1.000
_cell.length_b   1.000
_cell.length_c   1.000
_cell.angle_alpha   90.00
_cell.angle_beta   90.00
_cell.angle_gamma   90.00
#
_symmetry.space_group_name_H-M   'P 1'
#
loop_
_entity.id
_entity.type
_entity.pdbx_description
1 polymer ?
#
loop_
_entity_poly.entity_id
_entity_poly.type
_entity_poly.pdbx_seq_one_letter_code
_entity_poly.pdbx_strand_id
1 'polypeptide(L)'
;MSYVNLTLRFADAAQARRELAEYLQDGAFPDYGAGVFFDVIGVVYRPTGAVELDDGGYEVPVFGPLPGWFLNIRVAQGEAEAIAAQLAPWQVEQAVAREWALG
;
A
#
# COMPACT_ATOMS: atom_id res chain seq x y z
N MET A 1 17.42 13.93 3.98
CA MET A 1 16.78 13.44 2.74
C MET A 1 15.33 13.12 3.09
N SER A 2 14.39 13.75 2.39
CA SER A 2 12.95 13.55 2.57
C SER A 2 12.44 12.46 1.63
N TYR A 3 11.40 11.74 2.04
CA TYR A 3 10.79 10.67 1.29
C TYR A 3 9.29 10.90 1.12
N VAL A 4 8.75 10.41 0.01
CA VAL A 4 7.31 10.32 -0.25
C VAL A 4 6.89 8.86 -0.14
N ASN A 5 5.76 8.61 0.50
CA ASN A 5 5.16 7.27 0.56
C ASN A 5 4.08 7.17 -0.51
N LEU A 6 4.14 6.15 -1.34
CA LEU A 6 3.06 5.78 -2.24
C LEU A 6 2.52 4.41 -1.82
N THR A 7 1.20 4.25 -1.84
CA THR A 7 0.55 2.95 -1.61
C THR A 7 0.07 2.42 -2.96
N LEU A 8 0.50 1.20 -3.30
CA LEU A 8 0.17 0.53 -4.55
C LEU A 8 -0.70 -0.68 -4.27
N ARG A 9 -1.57 -1.02 -5.24
CA ARG A 9 -2.42 -2.20 -5.21
C ARG A 9 -2.28 -3.00 -6.50
N PHE A 10 -2.05 -4.29 -6.34
CA PHE A 10 -1.98 -5.28 -7.41
C PHE A 10 -3.00 -6.40 -7.17
N ALA A 11 -3.22 -7.24 -8.18
CA ALA A 11 -4.04 -8.45 -8.03
C ALA A 11 -3.35 -9.48 -7.12
N ASP A 12 -2.04 -9.65 -7.29
CA ASP A 12 -1.20 -10.57 -6.53
C ASP A 12 0.28 -10.13 -6.52
N ALA A 13 1.10 -10.81 -5.73
CA ALA A 13 2.54 -10.55 -5.62
C ALA A 13 3.31 -10.81 -6.94
N ALA A 14 2.82 -11.67 -7.82
CA ALA A 14 3.48 -11.96 -9.10
C ALA A 14 3.28 -10.83 -10.09
N GLN A 15 2.09 -10.20 -10.12
CA GLN A 15 1.86 -8.98 -10.87
C GLN A 15 2.76 -7.86 -10.34
N ALA A 16 2.80 -7.63 -9.02
CA ALA A 16 3.66 -6.61 -8.44
C ALA A 16 5.13 -6.77 -8.87
N ARG A 17 5.68 -7.99 -8.86
CA ARG A 17 7.04 -8.25 -9.33
C ARG A 17 7.25 -7.95 -10.81
N ARG A 18 6.26 -8.20 -11.68
CA ARG A 18 6.37 -7.90 -13.11
C ARG A 18 6.36 -6.39 -13.36
N GLU A 19 5.43 -5.68 -12.72
CA GLU A 19 5.25 -4.25 -12.93
C GLU A 19 6.34 -3.40 -12.27
N LEU A 20 7.00 -3.93 -11.24
CA LEU A 20 8.06 -3.24 -10.49
C LEU A 20 9.47 -3.76 -10.80
N ALA A 21 9.62 -4.64 -11.80
CA ALA A 21 10.87 -5.33 -12.08
C ALA A 21 12.08 -4.39 -12.24
N GLU A 22 11.87 -3.20 -12.81
CA GLU A 22 12.93 -2.20 -13.03
C GLU A 22 13.48 -1.58 -11.74
N TYR A 23 12.72 -1.64 -10.65
CA TYR A 23 13.09 -1.10 -9.34
C TYR A 23 13.59 -2.18 -8.37
N LEU A 24 13.48 -3.45 -8.74
CA LEU A 24 13.92 -4.57 -7.93
C LEU A 24 15.35 -4.95 -8.29
N GLN A 25 16.24 -4.97 -7.30
CA GLN A 25 17.64 -5.42 -7.44
C GLN A 25 17.73 -6.94 -7.63
N ASP A 26 16.99 -7.71 -6.83
CA ASP A 26 17.04 -9.18 -6.83
C ASP A 26 15.70 -9.84 -7.26
N GLY A 27 14.75 -9.04 -7.76
CA GLY A 27 13.42 -9.52 -8.18
C GLY A 27 12.53 -10.02 -7.02
N ALA A 28 12.87 -9.69 -5.77
CA ALA A 28 12.18 -10.13 -4.56
C ALA A 28 11.75 -8.94 -3.69
N PHE A 29 10.75 -9.16 -2.83
CA PHE A 29 10.32 -8.20 -1.80
C PHE A 29 10.64 -8.74 -0.40
N PRO A 30 10.88 -7.88 0.61
CA PRO A 30 11.09 -6.44 0.49
C PRO A 30 12.44 -6.13 -0.17
N ASP A 31 12.53 -5.00 -0.87
CA ASP A 31 13.74 -4.53 -1.52
C ASP A 31 14.04 -3.10 -1.05
N TYR A 32 15.32 -2.82 -0.81
CA TYR A 32 15.81 -1.54 -0.31
C TYR A 32 16.89 -0.94 -1.24
N GLY A 33 16.81 -1.24 -2.53
CA GLY A 33 17.73 -0.82 -3.58
C GLY A 33 17.29 0.38 -4.41
N ALA A 34 18.20 0.92 -5.21
CA ALA A 34 17.93 1.93 -6.26
C ALA A 34 17.16 3.21 -5.82
N GLY A 35 17.18 3.56 -4.54
CA GLY A 35 16.48 4.75 -4.03
C GLY A 35 14.98 4.56 -3.78
N VAL A 36 14.46 3.34 -3.93
CA VAL A 36 13.08 2.97 -3.66
C VAL A 36 13.04 1.84 -2.62
N PHE A 37 12.32 2.07 -1.53
CA PHE A 37 12.17 1.05 -0.48
C PHE A 37 10.77 0.45 -0.52
N PHE A 38 10.68 -0.87 -0.65
CA PHE A 38 9.44 -1.61 -0.79
C PHE A 38 9.05 -2.30 0.52
N ASP A 39 7.81 -2.09 0.98
CA ASP A 39 7.24 -2.69 2.18
C ASP A 39 5.88 -3.30 1.89
N VAL A 40 5.78 -4.63 2.00
CA VAL A 40 4.55 -5.38 1.73
C VAL A 40 3.56 -5.10 2.85
N ILE A 41 2.43 -4.51 2.48
CA ILE A 41 1.35 -4.25 3.44
C ILE A 41 0.48 -5.50 3.47
N GLY A 42 0.10 -5.92 4.69
CA GLY A 42 -0.88 -6.98 4.89
C GLY A 42 -2.27 -6.61 4.38
N VAL A 43 -3.31 -7.20 4.95
CA VAL A 43 -4.68 -6.91 4.53
C VAL A 43 -5.01 -5.45 4.84
N VAL A 44 -5.40 -4.71 3.80
CA VAL A 44 -5.88 -3.33 3.91
C VAL A 44 -7.39 -3.36 4.09
N TYR A 45 -7.92 -2.60 5.04
CA TYR A 45 -9.36 -2.50 5.28
C TYR A 45 -9.89 -1.14 4.81
N ARG A 46 -11.18 -1.10 4.43
CA ARG A 46 -11.88 0.16 4.15
C ARG A 46 -13.31 0.12 4.69
N PRO A 47 -13.92 1.29 4.97
CA PRO A 47 -15.34 1.35 5.30
C PRO A 47 -16.18 0.69 4.22
N THR A 48 -17.15 -0.12 4.63
CA THR A 48 -18.09 -0.79 3.74
C THR A 48 -19.27 0.12 3.35
N GLY A 49 -19.45 1.23 4.08
CA GLY A 49 -20.64 2.09 4.02
C GLY A 49 -21.74 1.70 5.01
N ALA A 50 -21.61 0.54 5.68
CA ALA A 50 -22.45 0.18 6.81
C ALA A 50 -21.92 0.80 8.12
N VAL A 51 -22.83 1.00 9.07
CA VAL A 51 -22.54 1.42 10.44
C VAL A 51 -23.15 0.40 11.39
N GLU A 52 -22.48 0.15 12.51
CA GLU A 52 -22.95 -0.68 13.61
C GLU A 52 -22.90 0.10 14.93
N LEU A 53 -23.61 -0.37 15.95
CA LEU A 53 -23.52 0.20 17.28
C LEU A 53 -22.48 -0.58 18.08
N ASP A 54 -21.53 0.12 18.70
CA ASP A 54 -20.63 -0.47 19.67
C ASP A 54 -21.34 -0.76 21.01
N ASP A 55 -20.64 -1.38 21.96
CA ASP A 55 -21.17 -1.71 23.28
C ASP A 55 -21.61 -0.46 24.10
N GLY A 56 -21.14 0.73 23.72
CA GLY A 56 -21.52 2.02 24.30
C GLY A 56 -22.73 2.68 23.63
N GLY A 57 -23.27 2.08 22.56
CA GLY A 57 -24.36 2.63 21.76
C GLY A 57 -23.92 3.72 20.78
N TYR A 58 -22.63 3.81 20.44
CA TYR A 58 -22.12 4.74 19.44
C TYR A 58 -22.09 4.10 18.05
N GLU A 59 -22.46 4.87 17.02
CA GLU A 59 -22.34 4.44 15.63
C GLU A 59 -20.86 4.41 15.21
N VAL A 60 -20.38 3.24 14.80
CA VAL A 60 -19.05 3.02 14.26
C VAL A 60 -19.13 2.43 12.85
N PRO A 61 -18.26 2.83 11.91
CA PRO A 61 -18.28 2.29 10.56
C PRO A 61 -17.77 0.85 10.54
N VAL A 62 -18.46 -0.01 9.79
CA VAL A 62 -18.03 -1.39 9.55
C VAL A 62 -16.93 -1.39 8.49
N PHE A 63 -15.78 -1.95 8.84
CA PHE A 63 -14.65 -2.13 7.93
C PHE A 63 -14.64 -3.53 7.31
N GLY A 64 -14.31 -3.60 6.02
CA GLY A 64 -14.15 -4.85 5.29
C GLY A 64 -12.79 -4.90 4.57
N PRO A 65 -12.24 -6.09 4.33
CA PRO A 65 -10.96 -6.24 3.64
C PRO A 65 -11.10 -5.74 2.20
N LEU A 66 -10.14 -4.91 1.77
CA LEU A 66 -10.00 -4.48 0.39
C LEU A 66 -9.27 -5.59 -0.38
N PRO A 67 -9.88 -6.20 -1.41
CA PRO A 67 -9.23 -7.29 -2.15
C PRO A 67 -7.95 -6.84 -2.85
N GLY A 68 -6.93 -7.68 -2.89
CA GLY A 68 -5.69 -7.42 -3.64
C GLY A 68 -4.45 -7.52 -2.77
N TRP A 69 -3.32 -7.19 -3.38
CA TRP A 69 -2.01 -7.24 -2.76
C TRP A 69 -1.41 -5.84 -2.70
N PHE A 70 -1.00 -5.40 -1.52
CA PHE A 70 -0.68 -4.01 -1.25
C PHE A 70 0.79 -3.82 -0.90
N LEU A 71 1.34 -2.69 -1.35
CA LEU A 71 2.75 -2.37 -1.19
C LEU A 71 2.88 -0.88 -0.87
N ASN A 72 3.63 -0.54 0.18
CA ASN A 72 4.11 0.81 0.38
C ASN A 72 5.47 0.92 -0.28
N ILE A 73 5.68 2.01 -1.00
CA ILE A 73 7.01 2.38 -1.49
C ILE A 73 7.41 3.73 -0.91
N ARG A 74 8.66 3.81 -0.45
CA ARG A 74 9.30 5.08 -0.07
C ARG A 74 10.26 5.48 -1.16
N VAL A 75 10.01 6.64 -1.76
CA VAL A 75 10.82 7.21 -2.84
C VAL A 75 11.45 8.51 -2.38
N ALA A 76 12.69 8.78 -2.79
CA ALA A 76 13.34 10.05 -2.50
C ALA A 76 12.55 11.22 -3.11
N GLN A 77 12.40 12.34 -2.39
CA GLN A 77 11.55 13.45 -2.83
C GLN A 77 11.92 13.99 -4.22
N GLY A 78 13.20 13.96 -4.60
CA GLY A 78 13.67 14.44 -5.92
C GLY A 78 13.22 13.59 -7.12
N GLU A 79 12.82 12.34 -6.89
CA GLU A 79 12.40 11.38 -7.93
C GLU A 79 10.90 11.05 -7.81
N ALA A 80 10.26 11.50 -6.73
CA ALA A 80 8.92 11.10 -6.34
C ALA A 80 7.87 11.41 -7.41
N GLU A 81 7.96 12.56 -8.09
CA GLU A 81 6.98 12.96 -9.11
C GLU A 81 7.03 12.04 -10.33
N ALA A 82 8.23 11.74 -10.83
CA ALA A 82 8.43 10.88 -11.99
C ALA A 82 7.99 9.43 -11.68
N ILE A 83 8.41 8.90 -10.53
CA ILE A 83 8.03 7.54 -10.09
C ILE A 83 6.52 7.47 -9.82
N ALA A 84 5.92 8.49 -9.21
CA ALA A 84 4.48 8.55 -9.02
C ALA A 84 3.74 8.55 -10.36
N ALA A 85 4.18 9.33 -11.35
CA ALA A 85 3.55 9.36 -12.67
C ALA A 85 3.61 7.97 -13.35
N GLN A 86 4.75 7.28 -13.26
CA GLN A 86 4.92 5.94 -13.82
C GLN A 86 4.05 4.90 -13.13
N LEU A 87 3.89 4.99 -11.81
CA LEU A 87 3.14 4.03 -11.00
C LEU A 87 1.68 4.43 -10.77
N ALA A 88 1.22 5.55 -11.35
CA ALA A 88 -0.14 6.05 -11.21
C ALA A 88 -1.25 5.00 -11.46
N PRO A 89 -1.13 4.05 -12.41
CA PRO A 89 -2.13 3.00 -12.61
C PRO A 89 -2.33 2.08 -11.40
N TRP A 90 -1.33 1.95 -10.54
CA TRP A 90 -1.33 1.06 -9.38
C TRP A 90 -1.56 1.79 -8.07
N GLN A 91 -1.47 3.12 -8.07
CA GLN A 91 -1.66 3.92 -6.87
C GLN A 91 -3.09 3.80 -6.36
N VAL A 92 -3.22 3.61 -5.07
CA VAL A 92 -4.48 3.74 -4.36
C VAL A 92 -4.37 4.89 -3.37
N GLU A 93 -5.45 5.65 -3.26
CA GLU A 93 -5.60 6.60 -2.17
C GLU A 93 -5.42 5.84 -0.85
N GLN A 94 -4.62 6.38 0.07
CA GLN A 94 -4.28 5.69 1.32
C GLN A 94 -5.57 5.26 2.02
N ALA A 95 -5.83 3.96 2.04
CA ALA A 95 -6.97 3.40 2.73
C ALA A 95 -6.78 3.61 4.24
N VAL A 96 -7.79 4.21 4.85
CA VAL A 96 -7.82 4.58 6.26
C VAL A 96 -8.02 3.33 7.11
N ALA A 97 -7.25 3.24 8.20
CA ALA A 97 -7.12 2.14 9.18
C ALA A 97 -6.14 1.02 8.78
N ARG A 98 -4.93 1.10 9.35
CA ARG A 98 -3.92 0.04 9.37
C ARG A 98 -4.05 -0.70 10.71
N GLU A 99 -4.46 -1.95 10.70
CA GLU A 99 -4.07 -2.84 11.80
C GLU A 99 -2.70 -3.41 11.46
N TRP A 100 -1.70 -3.02 12.25
CA TRP A 100 -0.44 -3.75 12.25
C TRP A 100 -0.77 -5.16 12.73
N ALA A 101 -0.40 -6.19 11.96
CA ALA A 101 -0.37 -7.55 12.45
C ALA A 101 0.69 -7.63 13.56
N LEU A 102 0.31 -7.25 14.78
CA LEU A 102 1.03 -7.64 15.98
C LEU A 102 0.65 -9.11 16.21
N GLY A 103 1.61 -9.98 15.90
CA GLY A 103 1.58 -11.37 16.36
C GLY A 103 1.66 -11.47 17.88
#